data_AF-A0A7C3LGT4-F1
#
_entry.id   AF-A0A7C3LGT4-F1
#
_cell.length_a   1.000
_cell.length_b   1.000
_cell.length_c   1.000
_cell.angle_alpha   90.00
_cell.angle_beta   90.00
_cell.angle_gamma   90.00
#
_symmetry.space_group_name_H-M   'P 1'
#
loop_
_entity.id
_entity.type
_entity.pdbx_description
1 polymer ?
#
loop_
_entity_poly.entity_id
_entity_poly.type
_entity_poly.pdbx_seq_one_letter_code
_entity_poly.pdbx_strand_id
1 'polypeptide(L)'
;MGTNNQIDVTSKNLGKLSAFLQREIERPSLTAQIPDKAHIFHGAYNDNDLTQANLKLAANTLLGMMLGYVEEAPLVMVFEYNADKETVVDLASASHKRKARTVIQSFREQSQRELKTKINKLATSP
;
A
#
# COMPACT_ATOMS: atom_id res chain seq x y z
N MET A 1 -5.15 18.68 -15.07
CA MET A 1 -6.40 18.44 -14.33
C MET A 1 -6.22 17.27 -13.35
N GLY A 2 -5.43 17.42 -12.28
CA GLY A 2 -5.12 16.29 -11.36
C GLY A 2 -5.04 16.64 -9.87
N THR A 3 -5.05 17.93 -9.53
CA THR A 3 -4.91 18.42 -8.15
C THR A 3 -6.22 18.38 -7.37
N ASN A 4 -7.37 18.66 -8.01
CA ASN A 4 -8.66 18.68 -7.31
C ASN A 4 -9.06 17.30 -6.73
N ASN A 5 -8.81 16.21 -7.47
CA ASN A 5 -9.12 14.86 -6.97
C ASN A 5 -8.18 14.40 -5.84
N GLN A 6 -6.90 14.80 -5.86
CA GLN A 6 -5.96 14.42 -4.79
C GLN A 6 -6.24 15.14 -3.46
N ILE A 7 -6.65 16.41 -3.53
CA ILE A 7 -7.06 17.18 -2.35
C ILE A 7 -8.34 16.57 -1.74
N ASP A 8 -9.26 16.09 -2.58
CA ASP A 8 -10.49 15.41 -2.15
C ASP A 8 -10.19 14.09 -1.41
N VAL A 9 -9.37 13.21 -1.99
CA VAL A 9 -9.00 11.92 -1.36
C VAL A 9 -8.25 12.12 -0.04
N THR A 10 -7.34 13.09 0.03
CA THR A 10 -6.58 13.36 1.26
C THR A 10 -7.50 13.81 2.38
N SER A 11 -8.42 14.73 2.09
CA SER A 11 -9.40 15.23 3.04
C SER A 11 -10.35 14.12 3.52
N LYS A 12 -10.81 13.26 2.60
CA LYS A 12 -11.62 12.07 2.93
C LYS A 12 -10.87 11.10 3.84
N ASN A 13 -9.59 10.85 3.58
CA ASN A 13 -8.75 10.00 4.42
C ASN A 13 -8.59 10.56 5.84
N LEU A 14 -8.38 11.86 5.99
CA LEU A 14 -8.32 12.50 7.30
C LEU A 14 -9.66 12.41 8.04
N GLY A 15 -10.77 12.58 7.32
CA GLY A 15 -12.11 12.39 7.87
C GLY A 15 -12.34 10.97 8.37
N LYS A 16 -11.99 9.95 7.56
CA LYS A 16 -12.12 8.53 7.95
C LYS A 16 -11.21 8.17 9.13
N LEU A 17 -9.97 8.66 9.15
CA LEU A 17 -9.06 8.45 10.27
C LEU A 17 -9.62 9.08 11.56
N SER A 18 -10.12 10.32 11.50
CA SER A 18 -10.70 10.98 12.66
C SER A 18 -11.91 10.21 13.20
N ALA A 19 -12.81 9.76 12.31
CA ALA A 19 -13.98 8.99 12.70
C ALA A 19 -13.59 7.64 13.33
N PHE A 20 -12.62 6.94 12.74
CA PHE A 20 -12.07 5.70 13.27
C PHE A 20 -11.47 5.88 14.68
N LEU A 21 -10.61 6.89 14.87
CA LEU A 21 -9.98 7.16 16.16
C LEU A 21 -11.02 7.52 17.23
N GLN A 22 -12.01 8.35 16.89
CA GLN A 22 -13.08 8.70 17.81
C GLN A 22 -13.88 7.47 18.23
N ARG A 23 -14.27 6.62 17.26
CA ARG A 23 -14.99 5.37 17.52
C ARG A 23 -14.21 4.45 18.45
N GLU A 24 -12.90 4.30 18.25
CA GLU A 24 -12.07 3.39 19.05
C GLU A 24 -11.76 3.93 20.46
N ILE A 25 -11.81 5.25 20.67
CA ILE A 25 -11.79 5.84 22.02
C ILE A 25 -13.08 5.50 22.78
N GLU A 26 -14.23 5.57 22.10
CA GLU A 26 -15.54 5.30 22.69
C GLU A 26 -15.80 3.79 22.88
N ARG A 27 -15.32 2.97 21.93
CA ARG A 27 -15.51 1.51 21.88
C ARG A 27 -14.31 0.84 21.17
N PRO A 28 -13.28 0.41 21.92
CA PRO A 28 -12.16 -0.31 21.34
C PRO A 28 -12.63 -1.65 20.79
N SER A 29 -12.61 -1.84 19.48
CA SER A 29 -13.18 -3.03 18.85
C SER A 29 -12.38 -3.53 17.65
N LEU A 30 -11.80 -2.60 16.88
CA LEU A 30 -11.03 -2.89 15.67
C LEU A 30 -9.52 -2.72 15.90
N THR A 31 -9.11 -1.84 16.82
CA THR A 31 -7.70 -1.63 17.18
C THR A 31 -7.01 -2.92 17.64
N ALA A 32 -7.71 -3.80 18.34
CA ALA A 32 -7.19 -5.11 18.75
C ALA A 32 -6.87 -6.05 17.57
N GLN A 33 -7.43 -5.78 16.38
CA GLN A 33 -7.21 -6.57 15.16
C GLN A 33 -6.15 -5.94 14.25
N ILE A 34 -5.72 -4.70 14.55
CA ILE A 34 -4.70 -4.00 13.79
C ILE A 34 -3.33 -4.40 14.34
N PRO A 35 -2.44 -5.00 13.52
CA PRO A 35 -1.09 -5.33 13.95
C PRO A 35 -0.29 -4.09 14.33
N ASP A 36 0.62 -4.24 15.27
CA ASP A 36 1.55 -3.16 15.65
C ASP A 36 2.30 -2.62 14.42
N LYS A 37 2.46 -1.29 14.40
CA LYS A 37 3.13 -0.52 13.33
C LYS A 37 2.50 -0.66 11.94
N ALA A 38 1.29 -1.20 11.82
CA ALA A 38 0.65 -1.35 10.53
C ALA A 38 0.46 0.01 9.81
N HIS A 39 0.69 0.00 8.50
CA HIS A 39 0.18 1.04 7.62
C HIS A 39 -1.33 0.83 7.45
N ILE A 40 -2.12 1.81 7.89
CA ILE A 40 -3.58 1.76 7.87
C ILE A 40 -4.11 2.58 6.69
N PHE A 41 -4.96 1.94 5.90
CA PHE A 41 -5.71 2.55 4.81
C PHE A 41 -7.21 2.49 5.12
N HIS A 42 -8.00 3.32 4.44
CA HIS A 42 -9.46 3.33 4.59
C HIS A 42 -10.15 2.96 3.29
N GLY A 43 -11.24 2.21 3.39
CA GLY A 43 -12.12 1.93 2.28
C GLY A 43 -13.57 1.99 2.73
N ALA A 44 -14.47 2.25 1.79
CA ALA A 44 -15.90 2.29 2.06
C ALA A 44 -16.66 1.78 0.85
N TYR A 45 -17.68 0.96 1.11
CA TYR A 45 -18.55 0.39 0.07
C TYR A 45 -19.24 1.46 -0.80
N ASN A 46 -19.52 2.64 -0.24
CA ASN A 46 -20.20 3.75 -0.88
C ASN A 46 -19.25 4.83 -1.44
N ASP A 47 -17.94 4.71 -1.24
CA ASP A 47 -16.93 5.63 -1.76
C ASP A 47 -15.84 4.84 -2.50
N ASN A 48 -16.14 4.48 -3.75
CA ASN A 48 -15.24 3.72 -4.60
C ASN A 48 -13.96 4.51 -4.94
N ASP A 49 -14.06 5.83 -5.10
CA ASP A 49 -12.90 6.66 -5.43
C ASP A 49 -11.88 6.66 -4.29
N LEU A 50 -12.34 6.83 -3.05
CA LEU A 50 -11.52 6.68 -1.85
C LEU A 50 -10.88 5.29 -1.78
N THR A 51 -11.70 4.25 -1.95
CA THR A 51 -11.26 2.85 -1.84
C THR A 51 -10.18 2.53 -2.88
N GLN A 52 -10.40 2.86 -4.14
CA GLN A 52 -9.42 2.62 -5.22
C GLN A 52 -8.14 3.45 -5.03
N ALA A 53 -8.26 4.70 -4.60
CA ALA A 53 -7.09 5.54 -4.34
C ALA A 53 -6.21 4.95 -3.22
N ASN A 54 -6.83 4.45 -2.14
CA ASN A 54 -6.12 3.83 -1.02
C ASN A 54 -5.56 2.45 -1.36
N LEU A 55 -6.24 1.64 -2.17
CA LEU A 55 -5.67 0.40 -2.71
C LEU A 55 -4.42 0.68 -3.56
N LYS A 56 -4.46 1.72 -4.40
CA LYS A 56 -3.31 2.16 -5.19
C LYS A 56 -2.16 2.63 -4.30
N LEU A 57 -2.45 3.40 -3.26
CA LEU A 57 -1.44 3.85 -2.30
C LEU A 57 -0.83 2.67 -1.53
N ALA A 58 -1.65 1.70 -1.11
CA ALA A 58 -1.18 0.47 -0.46
C ALA A 58 -0.27 -0.35 -1.38
N ALA A 59 -0.61 -0.48 -2.67
CA ALA A 59 0.23 -1.14 -3.66
C ALA A 59 1.57 -0.43 -3.85
N ASN A 60 1.58 0.91 -3.92
CA ASN A 60 2.81 1.71 -4.00
C ASN A 60 3.65 1.58 -2.73
N THR A 61 3.03 1.56 -1.56
CA THR A 61 3.70 1.36 -0.27
C THR A 61 4.34 -0.02 -0.22
N LEU A 62 3.62 -1.05 -0.65
CA LEU A 62 4.15 -2.41 -0.78
C LEU A 62 5.38 -2.46 -1.69
N LEU A 63 5.30 -1.81 -2.86
CA LEU A 63 6.44 -1.69 -3.76
C LEU A 63 7.63 -1.00 -3.09
N GLY A 64 7.40 0.08 -2.35
CA GLY A 64 8.46 0.77 -1.63
C GLY A 64 9.12 -0.07 -0.55
N MET A 65 8.34 -0.88 0.17
CA MET A 65 8.87 -1.83 1.14
C MET A 65 9.75 -2.89 0.49
N MET A 66 9.32 -3.41 -0.67
CA MET A 66 10.10 -4.41 -1.39
C MET A 66 11.38 -3.86 -2.01
N LEU A 67 11.39 -2.57 -2.35
CA LEU A 67 12.57 -1.86 -2.87
C LEU A 67 13.47 -1.34 -1.74
N GLY A 68 13.03 -1.42 -0.48
CA GLY A 68 13.82 -1.09 0.70
C GLY A 68 13.88 0.40 1.06
N TYR A 69 13.03 1.24 0.47
CA TYR A 69 12.95 2.68 0.81
C TYR A 69 11.72 3.03 1.67
N VAL A 70 10.86 2.05 1.95
CA VAL A 70 9.83 2.11 2.99
C VAL A 70 10.11 1.00 4.00
N GLU A 71 9.97 1.27 5.29
CA GLU A 71 10.16 0.26 6.34
C GLU A 71 9.15 -0.89 6.19
N GLU A 72 9.60 -2.14 6.38
CA GLU A 72 8.70 -3.28 6.28
C GLU A 72 7.70 -3.33 7.44
N ALA A 73 6.42 -3.22 7.13
CA ALA A 73 5.33 -3.30 8.09
C ALA A 73 4.09 -4.06 7.54
N PRO A 74 3.14 -4.43 8.40
CA PRO A 74 1.82 -4.90 7.96
C PRO A 74 1.07 -3.81 7.18
N LEU A 75 0.30 -4.21 6.16
CA LEU A 75 -0.57 -3.32 5.39
C LEU A 75 -2.01 -3.75 5.64
N VAL A 76 -2.83 -2.87 6.20
CA VAL A 76 -4.23 -3.18 6.50
C VAL A 76 -5.16 -2.09 6.00
N MET A 77 -6.37 -2.49 5.62
CA MET A 77 -7.46 -1.57 5.32
C MET A 77 -8.57 -1.71 6.36
N VAL A 78 -8.96 -0.61 6.99
CA VAL A 78 -10.24 -0.52 7.68
C VAL A 78 -11.31 -0.28 6.61
N PHE A 79 -12.13 -1.30 6.36
CA PHE A 79 -13.15 -1.26 5.31
C PHE A 79 -14.55 -1.18 5.92
N GLU A 80 -15.29 -0.15 5.56
CA GLU A 80 -16.69 0.04 5.91
C GLU A 80 -17.58 -0.72 4.91
N TYR A 81 -18.18 -1.83 5.36
CA TYR A 81 -19.12 -2.65 4.55
C TYR A 81 -20.51 -2.03 4.46
N ASN A 82 -20.93 -1.32 5.51
CA ASN A 82 -22.14 -0.52 5.61
C ASN A 82 -21.94 0.52 6.73
N ALA A 83 -22.89 1.45 6.88
CA ALA A 83 -22.79 2.62 7.77
C ALA A 83 -22.29 2.33 9.20
N ASP A 84 -22.46 1.11 9.72
CA ASP A 84 -22.11 0.75 11.10
C ASP A 84 -21.23 -0.51 11.21
N LYS A 85 -20.76 -1.07 10.10
CA LYS A 85 -19.92 -2.27 10.11
C LYS A 85 -18.62 -2.03 9.35
N GLU A 86 -17.55 -1.99 10.14
CA GLU A 86 -16.18 -1.94 9.66
C GLU A 86 -15.49 -3.28 9.91
N THR A 87 -14.48 -3.59 9.10
CA THR A 87 -13.57 -4.71 9.33
C THR A 87 -12.14 -4.31 9.03
N VAL A 88 -11.20 -5.07 9.55
CA VAL A 88 -9.79 -4.99 9.15
C VAL A 88 -9.51 -6.03 8.06
N VAL A 89 -9.01 -5.58 6.91
CA VAL A 89 -8.60 -6.42 5.79
C VAL A 89 -7.08 -6.39 5.67
N ASP A 90 -6.42 -7.55 5.71
CA ASP A 90 -5.00 -7.67 5.35
C ASP A 90 -4.84 -7.46 3.84
N LEU A 91 -4.09 -6.42 3.45
CA LEU A 91 -3.85 -6.07 2.06
C LEU A 91 -2.66 -6.82 1.45
N ALA A 92 -1.76 -7.35 2.28
CA ALA A 92 -0.51 -7.93 1.82
C ALA A 92 -0.09 -9.13 2.66
N SER A 93 -0.80 -10.24 2.44
CA SER A 93 -0.41 -11.54 2.99
C SER A 93 1.06 -11.85 2.71
N ALA A 94 1.68 -12.64 3.59
CA ALA A 94 3.07 -13.10 3.43
C ALA A 94 3.32 -13.76 2.06
N SER A 95 2.30 -14.42 1.49
CA SER A 95 2.36 -15.02 0.14
C SER A 95 2.49 -13.96 -0.96
N HIS A 96 1.70 -12.87 -0.89
CA HIS A 96 1.80 -11.75 -1.84
C HIS A 96 3.16 -11.06 -1.76
N LYS A 97 3.65 -10.79 -0.54
CA LYS A 97 4.98 -10.22 -0.31
C LYS A 97 6.08 -11.10 -0.91
N ARG A 98 6.00 -12.42 -0.74
CA ARG A 98 6.97 -13.38 -1.29
C ARG A 98 6.98 -13.39 -2.82
N LYS A 99 5.79 -13.49 -3.45
CA LYS A 99 5.66 -13.48 -4.92
C LYS A 99 6.27 -12.22 -5.52
N ALA A 100 5.96 -11.07 -4.93
CA ALA A 100 6.42 -9.80 -5.45
C ALA A 100 7.95 -9.60 -5.23
N ARG A 101 8.54 -10.09 -4.14
CA ARG A 101 10.01 -10.19 -3.98
C ARG A 101 10.65 -11.04 -5.08
N THR A 102 10.07 -12.20 -5.41
CA THR A 102 10.60 -13.05 -6.49
C THR A 102 10.62 -12.31 -7.82
N VAL A 103 9.55 -11.60 -8.18
CA VAL A 103 9.48 -10.83 -9.43
C VAL A 103 10.55 -9.73 -9.47
N ILE A 104 10.71 -8.98 -8.38
CA ILE A 104 11.70 -7.90 -8.28
C ILE A 104 13.12 -8.45 -8.41
N GLN A 105 13.42 -9.57 -7.76
CA GLN A 105 14.73 -10.21 -7.84
C GLN A 105 15.04 -10.68 -9.27
N SER A 106 14.09 -11.35 -9.93
CA SER A 106 14.24 -11.77 -11.33
C SER A 106 14.49 -10.59 -12.27
N PHE A 107 13.73 -9.51 -12.10
CA PHE A 107 13.92 -8.29 -12.89
C PHE A 107 15.30 -7.65 -12.66
N ARG A 108 15.77 -7.62 -11.40
CA ARG A 108 17.09 -7.09 -11.05
C ARG A 108 18.21 -7.88 -11.71
N GLU A 109 18.14 -9.21 -11.65
CA GLU A 109 19.12 -10.10 -12.28
C GLU A 109 19.14 -9.95 -13.80
N GLN A 110 17.96 -9.89 -14.44
CA GLN A 110 17.86 -9.66 -15.87
C GLN A 110 18.47 -8.30 -16.26
N SER A 111 18.10 -7.23 -15.54
CA SER A 111 18.61 -5.88 -15.79
C SER A 111 20.12 -5.81 -15.65
N GLN A 112 20.70 -6.47 -14.64
CA GLN A 112 22.16 -6.56 -14.45
C GLN A 112 22.85 -7.27 -15.62
N ARG A 113 22.29 -8.37 -16.13
CA ARG A 113 22.84 -9.10 -17.28
C ARG A 113 22.80 -8.25 -18.55
N GLU A 114 21.68 -7.57 -18.80
CA GLU A 114 21.51 -6.68 -19.95
C GLU A 114 22.46 -5.48 -19.89
N LEU A 115 22.57 -4.83 -18.73
CA LEU A 115 23.50 -3.71 -18.51
C LEU A 115 24.96 -4.15 -18.67
N LYS A 116 25.35 -5.29 -18.09
CA LYS A 116 26.70 -5.85 -18.28
C LYS A 116 27.01 -6.10 -19.76
N THR A 117 26.03 -6.61 -20.51
CA THR A 117 26.17 -6.82 -21.95
C THR A 117 26.35 -5.49 -22.70
N LYS A 118 25.55 -4.46 -22.37
CA LYS A 118 25.68 -3.13 -22.98
C LYS A 118 27.03 -2.47 -22.65
N ILE A 119 27.47 -2.53 -21.40
CA ILE A 119 28.77 -2.00 -20.96
C ILE A 119 29.91 -2.69 -21.69
N ASN A 120 29.89 -4.03 -21.76
CA ASN A 120 30.92 -4.78 -22.47
C ASN A 120 30.99 -4.39 -23.94
N LYS A 121 29.84 -4.22 -24.61
CA LYS A 121 29.80 -3.76 -26.01
C LYS A 121 30.46 -2.40 -26.18
N LEU A 122 30.14 -1.43 -25.31
CA LEU A 122 30.74 -0.10 -25.31
C LEU A 122 32.26 -0.13 -25.04
N ALA A 123 32.72 -1.00 -24.15
CA ALA A 123 34.13 -1.16 -23.82
C ALA A 123 34.95 -1.83 -24.94
N THR A 124 34.29 -2.57 -25.84
CA THR A 124 34.93 -3.28 -26.97
C THR A 124 34.68 -2.62 -28.33
N SER A 125 33.96 -1.50 -28.38
CA SER A 125 33.79 -0.70 -29.60
C SER A 125 35.04 0.18 -29.80
N PRO A 126 35.69 0.13 -30.99
CA PRO A 126 36.90 0.88 -31.29
C PRO A 126 36.69 2.40 -31.34
#